data_AF-A0AAV5PHF4-F1
#
_entry.id   AF-A0AAV5PHF4-F1
#
_cell.length_a   1.000
_cell.length_b   1.000
_cell.length_c   1.000
_cell.angle_alpha   90.00
_cell.angle_beta   90.00
_cell.angle_gamma   90.00
#
_symmetry.space_group_name_H-M   'P 1'
#
loop_
_entity.id
_entity.type
_entity.pdbx_description
1 polymer ?
#
loop_
_entity_poly.entity_id
_entity_poly.type
_entity_poly.pdbx_seq_one_letter_code
_entity_poly.pdbx_strand_id
1 'polypeptide(L)'
;MTPEQLSNSTIYVTLEPCCHYGKQPPCTQLIIDSGIKRVVVGATDPHSLVTGKGIAALRQAGLEVSTGLLAKEASQLNDHYNYFYQTGLPYVTLKQAMTLDHMLATK
;
A
#
# COMPACT_ATOMS: atom_id res chain seq x y z
N MET A 1 -6.21 5.17 -22.75
CA MET A 1 -5.12 6.16 -22.79
C MET A 1 -4.17 5.74 -23.90
N THR A 2 -3.67 6.69 -24.70
CA THR A 2 -2.63 6.41 -25.70
C THR A 2 -1.27 6.25 -25.00
N PRO A 3 -0.28 5.59 -25.64
CA PRO A 3 1.08 5.54 -25.10
C PRO A 3 1.66 6.94 -24.79
N GLU A 4 1.36 7.92 -25.63
CA GLU A 4 1.76 9.32 -25.45
C GLU A 4 1.08 9.99 -24.24
N GLN A 5 -0.18 9.65 -23.96
CA GLN A 5 -0.86 10.11 -22.74
C GLN A 5 -0.24 9.50 -21.48
N LEU A 6 0.17 8.23 -21.52
CA LEU A 6 0.80 7.55 -20.39
C LEU A 6 2.19 8.10 -20.10
N SER A 7 3.00 8.35 -21.13
CA SER A 7 4.36 8.88 -20.96
C SER A 7 4.40 10.28 -20.35
N ASN A 8 3.33 11.06 -20.52
CA ASN A 8 3.16 12.39 -19.93
C ASN A 8 2.35 12.39 -18.63
N SER A 9 2.05 11.22 -18.06
CA SER A 9 1.23 11.09 -16.86
C SER A 9 2.05 10.88 -15.57
N THR A 10 1.41 11.17 -14.44
CA THR A 10 1.89 10.82 -13.10
C THR A 10 0.90 9.86 -12.47
N ILE A 11 1.38 8.74 -11.96
CA ILE A 11 0.55 7.83 -11.17
C ILE A 11 0.73 8.12 -9.68
N TYR A 12 -0.40 8.21 -8.98
CA TYR A 12 -0.46 8.34 -7.53
C TYR A 12 -0.97 7.02 -6.96
N VAL A 13 -0.21 6.45 -6.02
CA VAL A 13 -0.55 5.20 -5.35
C VAL A 13 -0.47 5.41 -3.84
N THR A 14 -1.44 4.86 -3.12
CA THR A 14 -1.50 4.99 -1.66
C THR A 14 -0.49 4.10 -0.95
N LEU A 15 -0.15 2.94 -1.53
CA LEU A 15 0.84 2.00 -1.02
C LEU A 15 1.95 1.74 -2.06
N GLU A 16 3.14 1.41 -1.59
CA GLU A 16 4.28 1.04 -2.44
C GLU A 16 3.90 -0.06 -3.45
N PRO A 17 4.19 0.13 -4.76
CA PRO A 17 3.92 -0.88 -5.78
C PRO A 17 4.65 -2.20 -5.51
N CYS A 18 3.93 -3.32 -5.61
CA CYS A 18 4.52 -4.63 -5.40
C CYS A 18 5.62 -4.95 -6.43
N CYS A 19 6.68 -5.63 -5.98
CA CYS A 19 7.88 -5.92 -6.75
C CYS A 19 8.26 -7.41 -6.79
N HIS A 20 7.33 -8.30 -6.44
CA HIS A 20 7.54 -9.74 -6.39
C HIS A 20 6.49 -10.47 -7.24
N TYR A 21 6.85 -11.64 -7.79
CA TYR A 21 5.93 -12.48 -8.54
C TYR A 21 5.08 -13.30 -7.56
N GLY A 22 3.79 -13.01 -7.53
CA GLY A 22 2.78 -13.79 -6.81
C GLY A 22 1.85 -14.50 -7.80
N LYS A 23 0.54 -14.35 -7.58
CA LYS A 23 -0.47 -14.79 -8.56
C LYS A 23 -0.47 -13.95 -9.83
N GLN A 24 -0.05 -12.69 -9.73
CA GLN A 24 0.03 -11.72 -10.82
C GLN A 24 1.47 -11.20 -10.93
N PRO A 25 1.88 -10.71 -12.12
CA PRO A 25 3.14 -10.01 -12.28
C PRO A 25 3.23 -8.77 -11.38
N PRO A 26 4.46 -8.32 -11.03
CA PRO A 26 4.66 -7.14 -10.19
C PRO A 26 4.07 -5.86 -10.80
N CYS A 27 3.45 -5.03 -9.97
CA CYS A 27 2.98 -3.71 -10.38
C CYS A 27 4.13 -2.82 -10.87
N THR A 28 5.33 -2.95 -10.29
CA THR A 28 6.50 -2.20 -10.78
C THR A 28 6.81 -2.46 -12.24
N GLN A 29 6.74 -3.73 -12.68
CA GLN A 29 6.96 -4.10 -14.08
C GLN A 29 5.91 -3.48 -14.98
N LEU A 30 4.62 -3.57 -14.60
CA LEU A 30 3.53 -2.96 -15.35
C LEU A 30 3.68 -1.43 -15.48
N ILE A 31 4.10 -0.75 -14.42
CA ILE A 31 4.33 0.70 -14.44
C ILE A 31 5.48 1.04 -15.39
N ILE A 32 6.59 0.30 -15.33
CA ILE A 32 7.74 0.49 -16.22
C ILE A 32 7.32 0.30 -17.69
N ASP A 33 6.63 -0.81 -17.98
CA ASP A 33 6.20 -1.17 -19.34
C ASP A 33 5.16 -0.20 -19.91
N SER A 34 4.36 0.44 -19.04
CA SER A 34 3.36 1.44 -19.45
C SER A 34 3.97 2.75 -19.95
N GLY A 35 5.26 3.00 -19.70
CA GLY A 35 5.96 4.21 -20.12
C GLY A 35 5.75 5.44 -19.22
N ILE A 36 5.01 5.32 -18.12
CA ILE A 36 4.83 6.37 -17.10
C ILE A 36 6.19 6.82 -16.58
N LYS A 37 6.38 8.14 -16.39
CA LYS A 37 7.67 8.71 -15.99
C LYS A 37 7.75 9.12 -14.52
N ARG A 38 6.61 9.35 -13.88
CA ARG A 38 6.54 9.82 -12.49
C ARG A 38 5.56 8.99 -11.66
N VAL A 39 6.02 8.58 -10.48
CA VAL A 39 5.26 7.83 -9.49
C VAL A 39 5.29 8.59 -8.16
N VAL A 40 4.12 8.77 -7.55
CA VAL A 40 4.00 9.34 -6.20
C VAL A 40 3.40 8.29 -5.29
N VAL A 41 4.16 7.91 -4.26
CA VAL A 41 3.82 6.85 -3.30
C VAL A 41 3.45 7.49 -1.96
N GLY A 42 2.28 7.12 -1.44
CA GLY A 42 1.82 7.55 -0.11
C GLY A 42 2.60 6.90 1.03
N ALA A 43 2.38 5.61 1.23
CA ALA A 43 3.02 4.81 2.28
C ALA A 43 3.98 3.74 1.72
N THR A 44 5.08 3.50 2.42
CA THR A 44 5.97 2.36 2.18
C THR A 44 5.32 1.08 2.69
N ASP A 45 5.43 -0.02 1.94
CA ASP A 45 4.82 -1.29 2.34
C ASP A 45 5.59 -1.91 3.53
N PRO A 46 4.94 -2.25 4.66
CA PRO A 46 5.59 -2.90 5.80
C PRO A 46 5.95 -4.37 5.56
N HIS A 47 5.44 -5.01 4.51
CA HIS A 47 5.77 -6.40 4.21
C HIS A 47 7.21 -6.49 3.70
N SER A 48 8.03 -7.25 4.43
CA SER A 48 9.46 -7.49 4.12
C SER A 48 9.79 -7.93 2.69
N LEU A 49 8.83 -8.51 1.94
CA LEU A 49 9.01 -8.86 0.54
C LEU A 49 9.01 -7.63 -0.38
N VAL A 50 8.41 -6.51 0.05
CA VAL A 50 8.19 -5.29 -0.73
C VAL A 50 8.93 -4.09 -0.16
N THR A 51 9.03 -3.95 1.17
CA THR A 51 9.53 -2.74 1.86
C THR A 51 10.72 -2.08 1.17
N GLY A 52 10.46 -0.95 0.51
CA GLY A 52 11.45 -0.12 -0.20
C GLY A 52 11.99 -0.70 -1.51
N LYS A 53 11.75 -1.98 -1.80
CA LYS A 53 12.24 -2.69 -2.99
C LYS A 53 11.47 -2.28 -4.24
N GLY A 54 10.17 -2.02 -4.14
CA GLY A 54 9.36 -1.54 -5.26
C GLY A 54 9.74 -0.13 -5.66
N ILE A 55 9.91 0.75 -4.67
CA ILE A 55 10.42 2.11 -4.87
C ILE A 55 11.82 2.07 -5.51
N ALA A 56 12.72 1.21 -5.02
CA ALA A 56 14.06 1.07 -5.56
C ALA A 56 14.05 0.59 -7.02
N ALA A 57 13.23 -0.41 -7.35
CA ALA A 57 13.11 -0.94 -8.71
C ALA A 57 12.64 0.14 -9.71
N LEU A 58 11.64 0.94 -9.32
CA LEU A 58 11.14 2.04 -10.16
C LEU A 58 12.20 3.12 -10.40
N ARG A 59 12.96 3.49 -9.35
CA ARG A 59 14.07 4.44 -9.46
C ARG A 59 15.20 3.90 -10.34
N GLN A 60 15.54 2.62 -10.21
CA GLN A 60 16.56 1.96 -11.05
C GLN A 60 16.15 1.91 -12.53
N ALA A 61 14.85 1.81 -12.82
CA ALA A 61 14.31 1.91 -14.17
C ALA A 61 14.25 3.35 -14.71
N GLY A 62 14.72 4.34 -13.95
CA GLY A 62 14.81 5.74 -14.38
C GLY A 62 13.53 6.56 -14.20
N LEU A 63 12.55 6.07 -13.43
CA LEU A 63 11.35 6.84 -13.10
C LEU A 63 11.62 7.82 -11.95
N GLU A 64 10.96 8.96 -11.98
CA GLU A 64 10.95 9.90 -10.86
C GLU A 64 9.97 9.41 -9.78
N VAL A 65 10.47 9.09 -8.59
CA VAL A 65 9.66 8.54 -7.51
C VAL A 65 9.69 9.43 -6.26
N SER A 66 8.57 10.10 -6.00
CA SER A 66 8.33 10.84 -4.75
C SER A 66 7.61 9.94 -3.74
N THR A 67 8.02 10.00 -2.47
CA THR A 67 7.49 9.15 -1.40
C THR A 67 7.02 10.01 -0.23
N GLY A 68 5.97 9.57 0.46
CA GLY A 68 5.54 10.17 1.72
C GLY A 68 4.43 11.23 1.60
N LEU A 69 3.87 11.41 0.40
CA LEU A 69 2.73 12.31 0.22
C LEU A 69 1.52 11.75 0.97
N LEU A 70 1.04 12.48 2.00
CA LEU A 70 -0.04 12.00 2.87
C LEU A 70 0.28 10.63 3.50
N ALA A 71 1.54 10.39 3.87
CA ALA A 71 1.99 9.09 4.38
C ALA A 71 1.17 8.58 5.57
N LYS A 72 0.77 9.50 6.45
CA LYS A 72 0.00 9.18 7.65
C LYS A 72 -1.39 8.68 7.25
N GLU A 73 -2.09 9.42 6.42
CA GLU A 73 -3.43 9.12 5.92
C GLU A 73 -3.41 7.84 5.07
N ALA A 74 -2.42 7.69 4.20
CA ALA A 74 -2.24 6.52 3.35
C ALA A 74 -1.97 5.25 4.18
N SER A 75 -1.20 5.36 5.26
CA SER A 75 -0.96 4.26 6.20
C SER A 75 -2.25 3.86 6.94
N GLN A 76 -3.05 4.83 7.39
CA GLN A 76 -4.30 4.60 8.11
C GLN A 76 -5.37 3.86 7.31
N LEU A 77 -5.29 3.85 5.97
CA LEU A 77 -6.18 3.05 5.13
C LEU A 77 -6.04 1.54 5.37
N ASN A 78 -4.89 1.10 5.91
CA ASN A 78 -4.50 -0.30 6.00
C ASN A 78 -4.07 -0.71 7.42
N ASP A 79 -4.66 -0.15 8.47
CA ASP A 79 -4.27 -0.39 9.88
C ASP A 79 -4.15 -1.88 10.24
N HIS A 80 -5.10 -2.71 9.80
CA HIS A 80 -5.07 -4.15 10.09
C HIS A 80 -3.89 -4.86 9.41
N TYR A 81 -3.62 -4.51 8.15
CA TYR A 81 -2.51 -5.05 7.36
C TYR A 81 -1.16 -4.61 7.94
N ASN A 82 -1.04 -3.31 8.24
CA ASN A 82 0.17 -2.73 8.79
C ASN A 82 0.51 -3.34 10.15
N TYR A 83 -0.48 -3.43 11.04
CA TYR A 83 -0.29 -4.07 12.34
C TYR A 83 0.17 -5.52 12.20
N PHE A 84 -0.47 -6.30 11.31
CA PHE A 84 -0.09 -7.69 11.10
C PHE A 84 1.37 -7.84 10.66
N TYR A 85 1.80 -7.07 9.65
CA TYR A 85 3.17 -7.18 9.13
C TYR A 85 4.24 -6.54 10.03
N GLN A 86 3.86 -5.56 10.86
CA GLN A 86 4.78 -4.94 11.82
C GLN A 86 4.96 -5.76 13.10
N THR A 87 3.90 -6.45 13.56
CA THR A 87 3.89 -7.14 14.86
C THR A 87 3.95 -8.66 14.76
N GLY A 88 3.59 -9.23 13.61
CA GLY A 88 3.37 -10.67 13.46
C GLY A 88 2.11 -11.20 14.15
N LEU A 89 1.23 -10.30 14.62
CA LEU A 89 -0.01 -10.64 15.34
C LEU A 89 -1.24 -10.16 14.55
N PRO A 90 -2.39 -10.85 14.66
CA PRO A 90 -3.62 -10.35 14.06
C PRO A 90 -4.08 -9.07 14.74
N TYR A 91 -4.60 -8.12 13.97
CA TYR A 91 -5.33 -6.96 14.51
C TYR A 91 -6.71 -7.43 14.98
N VAL A 92 -6.98 -7.36 16.29
CA VAL A 92 -8.21 -7.91 16.89
C VAL A 92 -9.12 -6.80 17.39
N THR A 93 -10.37 -6.81 16.93
CA THR A 93 -11.42 -5.94 17.43
C THR A 93 -12.40 -6.74 18.28
N LEU A 94 -12.50 -6.41 19.57
CA LEU A 94 -13.55 -6.94 20.45
C LEU A 94 -14.80 -6.07 20.32
N LYS A 95 -15.92 -6.69 19.94
CA LYS A 95 -17.24 -6.04 19.95
C LYS A 95 -18.12 -6.67 21.02
N GLN A 96 -18.63 -5.84 21.92
CA GLN A 96 -19.58 -6.22 22.96
C GLN A 96 -20.82 -5.34 22.89
N ALA A 97 -21.99 -5.92 23.16
CA ALA A 97 -23.22 -5.18 23.38
C ALA A 97 -23.71 -5.51 24.80
N MET A 98 -24.08 -4.48 25.55
CA MET A 98 -24.56 -4.59 26.92
C MET A 98 -25.61 -3.52 27.18
N THR A 99 -26.46 -3.76 28.17
CA THR A 99 -27.34 -2.72 28.72
C THR A 99 -26.53 -1.64 29.45
N LEU A 100 -27.17 -0.53 29.84
CA LEU A 100 -26.49 0.55 30.59
C LEU A 100 -25.92 0.07 31.94
N ASP A 101 -26.53 -0.96 32.53
CA ASP A 101 -26.10 -1.65 33.75
C ASP A 101 -25.17 -2.86 33.47
N HIS A 102 -24.55 -2.93 32.29
CA HIS A 102 -23.53 -3.91 31.90
C HIS A 102 -23.99 -5.37 31.77
N MET A 103 -25.29 -5.62 31.61
CA MET A 103 -25.83 -6.97 31.43
C MET A 103 -25.72 -7.43 29.98
N LEU A 104 -25.36 -8.71 29.78
CA LEU A 104 -25.23 -9.33 28.45
C LEU A 104 -26.47 -10.13 28.04
N ALA A 105 -27.25 -10.61 29.01
CA ALA A 105 -28.50 -11.33 28.83
C ALA A 105 -29.34 -11.27 30.11
N THR A 106 -30.64 -11.57 30.01
CA THR A 106 -31.46 -11.93 31.18
C THR A 106 -31.10 -13.34 31.65
N LYS A 107 -31.55 -13.73 32.85
CA LYS A 107 -31.45 -15.13 33.29
C LYS A 107 -32.28 -16.06 32.42
#